data_AF-A0A955TEU9-F1
#
_entry.id   AF-A0A955TEU9-F1
#
_cell.length_a   1.000
_cell.length_b   1.000
_cell.length_c   1.000
_cell.angle_alpha   90.00
_cell.angle_beta   90.00
_cell.angle_gamma   90.00
#
_symmetry.space_group_name_H-M   'P 1'
#
loop_
_entity.id
_entity.type
_entity.pdbx_description
1 polymer ?
#
loop_
_entity_poly.entity_id
_entity_poly.type
_entity_poly.pdbx_seq_one_letter_code
_entity_poly.pdbx_strand_id
1 'polypeptide(L)'
;VTRSPVGYHITGLEGVLAGSDMSGDVTVLTKGLRPRVSGKLTAENLVLGAVKPPVDDSLAQQKRSTLQSIGDSVKGIGSSAVDVVRDTIGMRKKSEALSRKSIPDWVFPAEDLRGIDLMLDVGVKHLRKGDEDLGHVSFQIALEDGLLALQPVMGNLWGGDFEGKLVLDGTKYVPTLDVELHIHGLNYGRVARYFGGTDLVKGKSQSILLALKGRGDTLHEVLEQASGRFELVDGPLELATKYIDLWAADLITTALTTAWKSESVTKLNCTVGYFDIEEGVVKSEDILIDSHRLTVAGIGKLNLADETLDVLLTPRPKDPSLFSLAHTVRITGPLSNPDVTSDKLRIAESGGWGLLGLVTPMGWVIAIPQIAGTTVGTMNQNPCVEALKGRQQTAQALDEIKGGLWGKIKRVFSNLGGSSGSPSNAKE
;
A
#
# COMPACT_ATOMS: atom_id res chain seq x y z
N VAL A 1 36.72 2.43 18.97
CA VAL A 1 35.79 1.71 19.89
C VAL A 1 36.28 1.89 21.32
N THR A 2 35.44 2.42 22.19
CA THR A 2 35.70 2.62 23.62
C THR A 2 34.79 1.68 24.41
N ARG A 3 35.36 0.89 25.33
CA ARG A 3 34.59 -0.02 26.19
C ARG A 3 34.18 0.69 27.47
N SER A 4 32.93 0.52 27.89
CA SER A 4 32.43 0.92 29.21
C SER A 4 32.07 -0.31 30.05
N PRO A 5 31.85 -0.18 31.36
CA PRO A 5 31.41 -1.30 32.20
C PRO A 5 30.08 -1.92 31.78
N VAL A 6 29.27 -1.19 31.01
CA VAL A 6 27.90 -1.57 30.62
C VAL A 6 27.74 -1.79 29.11
N GLY A 7 28.79 -1.58 28.32
CA GLY A 7 28.70 -1.71 26.87
C GLY A 7 29.89 -1.15 26.08
N TYR A 8 29.62 -0.71 24.87
CA TYR A 8 30.58 -0.23 23.88
C TYR A 8 30.10 1.10 23.29
N HIS A 9 31.03 2.01 23.07
CA HIS A 9 30.83 3.24 22.33
C HIS A 9 31.73 3.21 21.10
N ILE A 10 31.14 3.31 19.91
CA ILE A 10 31.81 3.21 18.62
C ILE A 10 31.66 4.58 17.97
N THR A 11 32.78 5.30 17.84
CA THR A 11 32.84 6.60 17.16
C THR A 11 33.50 6.43 15.80
N GLY A 12 32.97 7.09 14.77
CA GLY A 12 33.50 6.98 13.41
C GLY A 12 33.50 5.54 12.92
N LEU A 13 32.41 4.80 13.19
CA LEU A 13 32.16 3.52 12.55
C LEU A 13 32.28 3.74 11.04
N GLU A 14 33.01 2.88 10.36
CA GLU A 14 33.01 2.73 8.91
C GLU A 14 32.99 1.24 8.62
N GLY A 15 32.04 0.79 7.80
CA GLY A 15 31.89 -0.61 7.49
C GLY A 15 30.99 -0.85 6.30
N VAL A 16 31.00 -2.09 5.82
CA VAL A 16 30.09 -2.56 4.78
C VAL A 16 29.24 -3.67 5.37
N LEU A 17 27.92 -3.48 5.39
CA LEU A 17 26.94 -4.46 5.84
C LEU A 17 26.06 -4.86 4.66
N ALA A 18 26.10 -6.14 4.28
CA ALA A 18 25.33 -6.68 3.16
C ALA A 18 25.45 -5.80 1.89
N GLY A 19 26.68 -5.44 1.51
CA GLY A 19 26.94 -4.61 0.32
C GLY A 19 26.54 -3.14 0.45
N SER A 20 26.09 -2.70 1.61
CA SER A 20 25.75 -1.30 1.91
C SER A 20 26.85 -0.69 2.77
N ASP A 21 27.37 0.47 2.37
CA ASP A 21 28.29 1.20 3.23
C ASP A 21 27.54 1.86 4.38
N MET A 22 28.13 1.85 5.57
CA MET A 22 27.55 2.44 6.76
C MET A 22 28.64 3.14 7.54
N SER A 23 28.30 4.32 8.02
CA SER A 23 29.17 5.15 8.86
C SER A 23 28.39 5.79 10.00
N GLY A 24 29.09 6.23 11.04
CA GLY A 24 28.50 7.03 12.12
C GLY A 24 28.91 6.61 13.52
N ASP A 25 28.12 7.02 14.50
CA ASP A 25 28.42 6.81 15.92
C ASP A 25 27.33 5.94 16.56
N VAL A 26 27.73 4.86 17.21
CA VAL A 26 26.82 3.87 17.81
C VAL A 26 27.25 3.54 19.22
N THR A 27 26.28 3.55 20.13
CA THR A 27 26.42 3.04 21.50
C THR A 27 25.63 1.75 21.63
N VAL A 28 26.28 0.70 22.13
CA VAL A 28 25.67 -0.60 22.39
C VAL A 28 25.80 -0.90 23.87
N LEU A 29 24.68 -0.88 24.59
CA LEU A 29 24.59 -1.28 25.99
C LEU A 29 24.15 -2.74 26.04
N THR A 30 24.94 -3.58 26.71
CA THR A 30 24.70 -5.04 26.79
C THR A 30 24.22 -5.48 28.17
N LYS A 31 24.29 -4.59 29.16
CA LYS A 31 23.77 -4.83 30.51
C LYS A 31 22.38 -4.22 30.67
N GLY A 32 21.49 -4.96 31.31
CA GLY A 32 20.09 -4.58 31.53
C GLY A 32 19.16 -5.75 31.28
N LEU A 33 17.84 -5.50 31.30
CA LEU A 33 16.84 -6.50 30.91
C LEU A 33 16.95 -6.86 29.42
N ARG A 34 17.30 -5.89 28.58
CA ARG A 34 17.45 -6.00 27.14
C ARG A 34 18.69 -5.24 26.67
N PRO A 35 19.39 -5.70 25.62
CA PRO A 35 20.39 -4.89 24.95
C PRO A 35 19.76 -3.62 24.39
N ARG A 36 20.50 -2.51 24.42
CA ARG A 36 20.07 -1.23 23.85
C ARG A 36 21.10 -0.72 22.86
N VAL A 37 20.65 -0.35 21.67
CA VAL A 37 21.49 0.26 20.64
C VAL A 37 20.98 1.66 20.36
N SER A 38 21.86 2.65 20.42
CA SER A 38 21.50 4.02 20.12
C SER A 38 22.59 4.72 19.34
N GLY A 39 22.24 5.61 18.41
CA GLY A 39 23.25 6.30 17.62
C GLY A 39 22.72 6.98 16.37
N LYS A 40 23.67 7.45 15.56
CA LYS A 40 23.40 8.03 14.25
C LYS A 40 24.18 7.26 13.20
N LEU A 41 23.50 6.87 12.14
CA LEU A 41 24.04 6.08 11.04
C LEU A 41 23.77 6.78 9.71
N THR A 42 24.78 6.83 8.86
CA THR A 42 24.68 7.33 7.50
C THR A 42 25.21 6.29 6.52
N ALA A 43 24.48 6.06 5.44
CA ALA A 43 24.89 5.25 4.31
C ALA A 43 24.99 6.13 3.06
N GLU A 44 26.13 6.09 2.37
CA GLU A 44 26.24 6.62 1.01
C GLU A 44 25.40 5.76 0.07
N ASN A 45 25.56 4.44 0.13
CA ASN A 45 24.81 3.47 -0.66
C ASN A 45 24.20 2.39 0.23
N LEU A 46 22.87 2.22 0.14
CA LEU A 46 22.16 1.09 0.72
C LEU A 46 21.57 0.23 -0.39
N VAL A 47 21.96 -1.05 -0.46
CA VAL A 47 21.53 -1.98 -1.50
C VAL A 47 20.38 -2.87 -1.00
N LEU A 48 19.19 -2.69 -1.57
CA LEU A 48 18.02 -3.50 -1.28
C LEU A 48 18.19 -4.94 -1.80
N GLY A 49 17.71 -5.92 -1.03
CA GLY A 49 17.71 -7.34 -1.41
C GLY A 49 19.05 -8.05 -1.23
N ALA A 50 20.08 -7.36 -0.72
CA ALA A 50 21.33 -8.00 -0.34
C ALA A 50 21.19 -8.86 0.93
N VAL A 51 20.21 -8.54 1.78
CA VAL A 51 19.77 -9.38 2.90
C VAL A 51 18.57 -10.20 2.40
N LYS A 52 18.77 -11.49 2.16
CA LYS A 52 17.64 -12.42 2.02
C LYS A 52 16.94 -12.47 3.38
N PRO A 53 15.62 -12.20 3.48
CA PRO A 53 14.93 -12.42 4.73
C PRO A 53 15.18 -13.88 5.15
N PRO A 54 15.38 -14.18 6.44
CA PRO A 54 15.37 -15.55 6.90
C PRO A 54 13.97 -16.10 6.57
N VAL A 55 13.89 -16.89 5.51
CA VAL A 55 12.72 -17.70 5.25
C VAL A 55 12.78 -18.78 6.31
N ASP A 56 12.00 -18.61 7.37
CA ASP A 56 11.81 -19.66 8.36
C ASP A 56 10.98 -20.80 7.73
N ASP A 57 11.68 -21.67 6.99
CA ASP A 57 11.12 -22.91 6.45
C ASP A 57 10.80 -23.91 7.58
N SER A 58 11.19 -23.66 8.83
CA SER A 58 11.03 -24.64 9.92
C SER A 58 9.55 -24.91 10.22
N LEU A 59 8.70 -23.87 10.23
CA LEU A 59 7.26 -24.03 10.49
C LEU A 59 6.54 -24.74 9.33
N ALA A 60 6.94 -24.44 8.09
CA ALA A 60 6.42 -25.09 6.89
C ALA A 60 6.87 -26.57 6.82
N GLN A 61 8.10 -26.85 7.20
CA GLN A 61 8.69 -28.19 7.22
C GLN A 61 8.17 -29.04 8.38
N GLN A 62 7.89 -28.44 9.54
CA GLN A 62 7.24 -29.07 10.68
C GLN A 62 5.77 -29.40 10.39
N LYS A 63 5.04 -28.51 9.68
CA LYS A 63 3.69 -28.84 9.18
C LYS A 63 3.73 -29.98 8.17
N ARG A 64 4.68 -29.99 7.22
CA ARG A 64 4.82 -31.08 6.23
C ARG A 64 5.19 -32.42 6.87
N SER A 65 6.11 -32.44 7.83
CA SER A 65 6.53 -33.67 8.52
C SER A 65 5.42 -34.25 9.39
N THR A 66 4.64 -33.40 10.07
CA THR A 66 3.47 -33.80 10.85
C THR A 66 2.36 -34.33 9.93
N LEU A 67 2.14 -33.72 8.76
CA LEU A 67 1.16 -34.19 7.78
C LEU A 67 1.57 -35.52 7.15
N GLN A 68 2.87 -35.74 6.94
CA GLN A 68 3.40 -36.97 6.38
C GLN A 68 3.34 -38.12 7.41
N SER A 69 3.64 -37.85 8.68
CA SER A 69 3.51 -38.86 9.75
C SER A 69 2.05 -39.27 10.00
N ILE A 70 1.11 -38.32 9.90
CA ILE A 70 -0.32 -38.62 9.96
C ILE A 70 -0.72 -39.44 8.73
N GLY A 71 -0.36 -39.01 7.51
CA GLY A 71 -0.69 -39.71 6.27
C GLY A 71 -0.15 -41.14 6.19
N ASP A 72 1.06 -41.38 6.68
CA ASP A 72 1.64 -42.73 6.75
C ASP A 72 1.00 -43.60 7.85
N SER A 73 0.47 -42.99 8.92
CA SER A 73 -0.24 -43.71 9.99
C SER A 73 -1.65 -44.17 9.60
N VAL A 74 -2.29 -43.55 8.59
CA VAL A 74 -3.66 -43.90 8.16
C VAL A 74 -3.70 -44.75 6.88
N LYS A 75 -2.54 -45.11 6.32
CA LYS A 75 -2.39 -45.79 5.02
C LYS A 75 -3.05 -47.18 4.90
N GLY A 76 -3.50 -47.75 6.01
CA GLY A 76 -4.20 -49.05 6.07
C GLY A 76 -5.67 -48.99 6.51
N ILE A 77 -6.19 -47.80 6.84
CA ILE A 77 -7.59 -47.63 7.26
C ILE A 77 -8.32 -47.09 6.03
N GLY A 78 -9.20 -47.90 5.43
CA GLY A 78 -9.81 -47.64 4.13
C GLY A 78 -10.34 -46.20 3.92
N SER A 79 -10.49 -45.80 2.65
CA SER A 79 -10.74 -44.42 2.20
C SER A 79 -11.81 -43.65 2.98
N SER A 80 -12.86 -44.33 3.46
CA SER A 80 -13.94 -43.73 4.23
C SER A 80 -13.50 -43.15 5.58
N ALA A 81 -12.48 -43.70 6.25
CA ALA A 81 -11.96 -43.16 7.51
C ALA A 81 -11.08 -41.92 7.28
N VAL A 82 -10.35 -41.89 6.17
CA VAL A 82 -9.53 -40.75 5.73
C VAL A 82 -10.41 -39.54 5.38
N ASP A 83 -11.60 -39.79 4.82
CA ASP A 83 -12.55 -38.73 4.46
C ASP A 83 -13.24 -38.12 5.70
N VAL A 84 -13.59 -38.94 6.71
CA VAL A 84 -14.15 -38.45 7.99
C VAL A 84 -13.14 -37.62 8.77
N VAL A 85 -11.86 -37.98 8.75
CA VAL A 85 -10.77 -37.20 9.37
C VAL A 85 -10.56 -35.87 8.64
N ARG A 86 -10.67 -35.85 7.29
CA ARG A 86 -10.64 -34.60 6.50
C ARG A 86 -11.80 -33.65 6.82
N ASP A 87 -13.01 -34.17 6.97
CA ASP A 87 -14.21 -33.39 7.29
C ASP A 87 -14.16 -32.83 8.73
N THR A 88 -13.67 -33.63 9.69
CA THR A 88 -13.61 -33.22 11.10
C THR A 88 -12.49 -32.20 11.37
N ILE A 89 -11.40 -32.24 10.59
CA ILE A 89 -10.28 -31.27 10.68
C ILE A 89 -10.54 -30.01 9.82
N GLY A 90 -11.74 -29.87 9.22
CA GLY A 90 -12.12 -28.67 8.47
C GLY A 90 -11.33 -28.49 7.17
N MET A 91 -10.80 -29.55 6.59
CA MET A 91 -10.12 -29.50 5.29
C MET A 91 -11.13 -29.65 4.15
N ARG A 92 -12.04 -28.67 4.03
CA ARG A 92 -12.60 -28.35 2.71
C ARG A 92 -11.41 -27.94 1.84
N LYS A 93 -11.28 -28.58 0.68
CA LYS A 93 -10.18 -28.47 -0.30
C LYS A 93 -9.84 -27.00 -0.64
N LYS A 94 -9.09 -26.32 0.24
CA LYS A 94 -8.43 -25.02 0.04
C LYS A 94 -7.18 -25.22 -0.81
N SER A 95 -7.31 -25.97 -1.91
CA SER A 95 -6.19 -26.39 -2.76
C SER A 95 -6.23 -25.81 -4.17
N GLU A 96 -7.29 -25.09 -4.54
CA GLU A 96 -7.35 -24.30 -5.79
C GLU A 96 -7.37 -22.78 -5.53
N ALA A 97 -7.70 -22.33 -4.32
CA ALA A 97 -7.72 -20.91 -3.96
C ALA A 97 -6.35 -20.31 -3.55
N LEU A 98 -5.36 -21.15 -3.26
CA LEU A 98 -4.02 -20.69 -2.83
C LEU A 98 -3.11 -20.26 -4.00
N SER A 99 -3.53 -20.41 -5.26
CA SER A 99 -2.62 -20.17 -6.40
C SER A 99 -2.59 -18.72 -6.90
N ARG A 100 -3.31 -17.76 -6.32
CA ARG A 100 -3.38 -16.38 -6.85
C ARG A 100 -3.69 -15.29 -5.79
N LYS A 101 -3.13 -15.36 -4.59
CA LYS A 101 -3.14 -14.21 -3.67
C LYS A 101 -2.06 -13.21 -4.09
N SER A 102 -2.44 -11.95 -4.25
CA SER A 102 -1.58 -10.82 -4.62
C SER A 102 -0.98 -10.15 -3.39
N ILE A 103 -1.68 -10.23 -2.24
CA ILE A 103 -1.20 -9.71 -0.96
C ILE A 103 -0.28 -10.76 -0.33
N PRO A 104 0.98 -10.41 0.00
CA PRO A 104 1.89 -11.35 0.63
C PRO A 104 1.56 -11.55 2.12
N ASP A 105 1.71 -12.78 2.61
CA ASP A 105 1.60 -13.14 4.03
C ASP A 105 2.90 -12.83 4.79
N TRP A 106 3.37 -11.57 4.76
CA TRP A 106 4.56 -11.17 5.51
C TRP A 106 4.26 -11.20 7.01
N VAL A 107 4.97 -12.06 7.73
CA VAL A 107 4.88 -12.19 9.19
C VAL A 107 5.64 -11.05 9.84
N PHE A 108 5.00 -10.35 10.79
CA PHE A 108 5.68 -9.31 11.56
C PHE A 108 6.58 -9.93 12.64
N PRO A 109 7.83 -9.47 12.80
CA PRO A 109 8.77 -10.06 13.75
C PRO A 109 8.52 -9.60 15.20
N ALA A 110 7.29 -9.77 15.71
CA ALA A 110 6.86 -9.24 17.00
C ALA A 110 7.65 -9.79 18.21
N GLU A 111 8.19 -11.00 18.10
CA GLU A 111 9.10 -11.55 19.11
C GLU A 111 10.46 -10.85 19.09
N ASP A 112 11.05 -10.64 17.92
CA ASP A 112 12.35 -9.96 17.77
C ASP A 112 12.28 -8.52 18.26
N LEU A 113 11.14 -7.84 18.06
CA LEU A 113 10.90 -6.48 18.57
C LEU A 113 10.98 -6.40 20.10
N ARG A 114 10.70 -7.50 20.82
CA ARG A 114 10.80 -7.58 22.28
C ARG A 114 12.19 -7.99 22.75
N GLY A 115 13.09 -8.36 21.85
CA GLY A 115 14.45 -8.81 22.18
C GLY A 115 15.47 -7.69 22.37
N ILE A 116 15.19 -6.47 21.86
CA ILE A 116 16.17 -5.38 21.80
C ILE A 116 15.49 -4.00 21.84
N ASP A 117 16.16 -3.02 22.45
CA ASP A 117 15.77 -1.62 22.36
C ASP A 117 16.65 -0.88 21.34
N LEU A 118 16.05 -0.03 20.49
CA LEU A 118 16.74 0.73 19.46
C LEU A 118 16.39 2.22 19.55
N MET A 119 17.37 3.09 19.36
CA MET A 119 17.17 4.53 19.17
C MET A 119 18.16 5.06 18.13
N LEU A 120 17.78 5.01 16.86
CA LEU A 120 18.69 5.29 15.74
C LEU A 120 18.17 6.44 14.88
N ASP A 121 19.05 7.38 14.54
CA ASP A 121 18.87 8.34 13.44
C ASP A 121 19.58 7.79 12.20
N VAL A 122 18.85 7.51 11.12
CA VAL A 122 19.38 6.87 9.93
C VAL A 122 19.18 7.76 8.71
N GLY A 123 20.26 8.02 7.96
CA GLY A 123 20.22 8.69 6.67
C GLY A 123 20.86 7.85 5.57
N VAL A 124 20.18 7.71 4.44
CA VAL A 124 20.65 6.98 3.26
C VAL A 124 20.61 7.92 2.06
N LYS A 125 21.76 8.16 1.43
CA LYS A 125 21.84 9.06 0.27
C LYS A 125 21.44 8.40 -1.05
N HIS A 126 21.87 7.16 -1.28
CA HIS A 126 21.52 6.39 -2.47
C HIS A 126 20.95 5.04 -2.05
N LEU A 127 19.63 4.91 -2.11
CA LEU A 127 18.94 3.64 -1.97
C LEU A 127 18.93 2.95 -3.33
N ARG A 128 19.59 1.80 -3.44
CA ARG A 128 19.85 1.13 -4.72
C ARG A 128 19.20 -0.24 -4.80
N LYS A 129 18.81 -0.66 -6.00
CA LYS A 129 18.48 -2.06 -6.33
C LYS A 129 19.19 -2.43 -7.63
N GLY A 130 20.21 -3.27 -7.52
CA GLY A 130 21.15 -3.47 -8.64
C GLY A 130 21.81 -2.13 -9.02
N ASP A 131 21.75 -1.78 -10.30
CA ASP A 131 22.32 -0.53 -10.81
C ASP A 131 21.38 0.69 -10.71
N GLU A 132 20.10 0.45 -10.36
CA GLU A 132 19.12 1.52 -10.26
C GLU A 132 19.24 2.26 -8.93
N ASP A 133 19.39 3.58 -9.00
CA ASP A 133 19.24 4.49 -7.86
C ASP A 133 17.78 4.88 -7.71
N LEU A 134 17.18 4.47 -6.59
CA LEU A 134 15.80 4.74 -6.26
C LEU A 134 15.63 6.12 -5.64
N GLY A 135 16.69 6.68 -5.04
CA GLY A 135 16.69 8.00 -4.39
C GLY A 135 17.26 7.95 -2.98
N HIS A 136 16.74 8.76 -2.06
CA HIS A 136 17.26 8.91 -0.70
C HIS A 136 16.16 8.75 0.34
N VAL A 137 16.55 8.36 1.55
CA VAL A 137 15.62 8.20 2.67
C VAL A 137 16.31 8.53 3.99
N SER A 138 15.62 9.22 4.88
CA SER A 138 16.00 9.39 6.27
C SER A 138 14.86 8.99 7.19
N PHE A 139 15.18 8.38 8.32
CA PHE A 139 14.20 7.98 9.31
C PHE A 139 14.83 7.85 10.69
N GLN A 140 14.00 8.05 11.72
CA GLN A 140 14.38 7.69 13.09
C GLN A 140 13.67 6.41 13.50
N ILE A 141 14.42 5.47 14.07
CA ILE A 141 13.91 4.25 14.68
C ILE A 141 13.88 4.47 16.19
N ALA A 142 12.72 4.23 16.80
CA ALA A 142 12.60 3.97 18.22
C ALA A 142 11.94 2.62 18.44
N LEU A 143 12.61 1.75 19.18
CA LEU A 143 12.08 0.47 19.61
C LEU A 143 12.24 0.36 21.12
N GLU A 144 11.13 0.24 21.84
CA GLU A 144 11.13 0.05 23.27
C GLU A 144 10.08 -1.00 23.64
N ASP A 145 10.52 -2.12 24.23
CA ASP A 145 9.65 -3.17 24.77
C ASP A 145 8.65 -3.76 23.76
N GLY A 146 9.07 -3.92 22.50
CA GLY A 146 8.20 -4.40 21.43
C GLY A 146 7.38 -3.33 20.72
N LEU A 147 7.42 -2.06 21.17
CA LEU A 147 6.81 -0.94 20.46
C LEU A 147 7.83 -0.31 19.51
N LEU A 148 7.68 -0.59 18.21
CA LEU A 148 8.48 0.01 17.14
C LEU A 148 7.78 1.25 16.59
N ALA A 149 8.50 2.37 16.51
CA ALA A 149 8.09 3.58 15.81
C ALA A 149 9.17 4.04 14.83
N LEU A 150 8.77 4.26 13.58
CA LEU A 150 9.56 4.89 12.53
C LEU A 150 8.97 6.26 12.25
N GLN A 151 9.58 7.33 12.75
CA GLN A 151 9.08 8.69 12.52
C GLN A 151 10.15 9.76 12.78
N PRO A 152 10.18 10.85 12.00
CA PRO A 152 9.60 10.92 10.67
C PRO A 152 10.33 9.91 9.75
N VAL A 153 9.64 9.39 8.73
CA VAL A 153 10.27 8.76 7.58
C VAL A 153 10.10 9.73 6.43
N MET A 154 11.18 10.15 5.78
CA MET A 154 11.10 11.12 4.69
C MET A 154 12.16 10.86 3.63
N GLY A 155 11.96 11.40 2.43
CA GLY A 155 12.96 11.40 1.39
C GLY A 155 12.35 11.56 0.01
N ASN A 156 13.09 11.12 -1.00
CA ASN A 156 12.62 11.06 -2.37
C ASN A 156 12.88 9.66 -2.92
N LEU A 157 11.82 8.95 -3.31
CA LEU A 157 11.90 7.63 -3.93
C LEU A 157 11.19 7.62 -5.27
N TRP A 158 11.81 7.02 -6.28
CA TRP A 158 11.34 6.99 -7.66
C TRP A 158 10.96 8.39 -8.18
N GLY A 159 11.69 9.43 -7.74
CA GLY A 159 11.47 10.81 -8.17
C GLY A 159 10.29 11.54 -7.51
N GLY A 160 9.64 10.93 -6.52
CA GLY A 160 8.59 11.54 -5.70
C GLY A 160 9.04 11.74 -4.25
N ASP A 161 8.72 12.91 -3.70
CA ASP A 161 8.95 13.22 -2.30
C ASP A 161 7.91 12.50 -1.45
N PHE A 162 8.34 11.93 -0.32
CA PHE A 162 7.43 11.28 0.60
C PHE A 162 7.75 11.62 2.04
N GLU A 163 6.70 11.62 2.86
CA GLU A 163 6.77 11.69 4.30
C GLU A 163 5.84 10.63 4.89
N GLY A 164 6.20 10.09 6.04
CA GLY A 164 5.37 9.09 6.67
C GLY A 164 5.80 8.74 8.07
N LYS A 165 5.00 7.87 8.67
CA LYS A 165 5.26 7.26 9.96
C LYS A 165 4.72 5.84 9.97
N LEU A 166 5.38 5.00 10.73
CA LEU A 166 4.94 3.62 10.97
C LEU A 166 5.07 3.33 12.46
N VAL A 167 4.04 2.74 13.04
CA VAL A 167 4.06 2.20 14.39
C VAL A 167 3.63 0.73 14.33
N LEU A 168 4.51 -0.14 14.81
CA LEU A 168 4.23 -1.56 14.98
C LEU A 168 4.30 -1.88 16.48
N ASP A 169 3.15 -2.12 17.08
CA ASP A 169 3.02 -2.49 18.49
C ASP A 169 3.01 -4.02 18.62
N GLY A 170 4.16 -4.59 18.95
CA GLY A 170 4.35 -6.01 19.27
C GLY A 170 4.34 -6.30 20.78
N THR A 171 3.84 -5.38 21.61
CA THR A 171 3.76 -5.58 23.08
C THR A 171 2.70 -6.62 23.46
N LYS A 172 1.77 -6.90 22.54
CA LYS A 172 0.69 -7.89 22.67
C LYS A 172 0.94 -9.08 21.73
N TYR A 173 0.23 -10.17 22.00
CA TYR A 173 0.33 -11.39 21.19
C TYR A 173 -0.10 -11.13 19.74
N VAL A 174 -1.21 -10.41 19.53
CA VAL A 174 -1.64 -9.95 18.21
C VAL A 174 -1.10 -8.53 18.02
N PRO A 175 -0.15 -8.30 17.10
CA PRO A 175 0.44 -6.98 16.92
C PRO A 175 -0.53 -6.04 16.19
N THR A 176 -0.35 -4.75 16.41
CA THR A 176 -1.09 -3.71 15.67
C THR A 176 -0.16 -2.87 14.83
N LEU A 177 -0.60 -2.53 13.63
CA LEU A 177 0.12 -1.70 12.67
C LEU A 177 -0.65 -0.40 12.44
N ASP A 178 0.04 0.73 12.52
CA ASP A 178 -0.46 2.07 12.19
C ASP A 178 0.52 2.71 11.20
N VAL A 179 0.04 3.05 10.00
CA VAL A 179 0.83 3.63 8.92
C VAL A 179 0.16 4.91 8.44
N GLU A 180 0.94 5.97 8.32
CA GLU A 180 0.57 7.12 7.49
C GLU A 180 1.69 7.42 6.51
N LEU A 181 1.33 7.67 5.25
CA LEU A 181 2.26 7.90 4.16
C LEU A 181 1.66 8.91 3.19
N HIS A 182 2.37 10.00 2.95
CA HIS A 182 2.05 11.00 1.94
C HIS A 182 3.16 11.01 0.88
N ILE A 183 2.78 11.00 -0.39
CA ILE A 183 3.70 11.02 -1.52
C ILE A 183 3.27 12.09 -2.53
N HIS A 184 4.23 12.88 -2.99
CA HIS A 184 4.04 13.90 -4.01
C HIS A 184 5.04 13.70 -5.16
N GLY A 185 4.58 13.73 -6.40
CA GLY A 185 5.47 13.69 -7.56
C GLY A 185 6.03 12.32 -7.93
N LEU A 186 5.42 11.21 -7.47
CA LEU A 186 5.89 9.85 -7.74
C LEU A 186 5.95 9.57 -9.25
N ASN A 187 7.12 9.20 -9.78
CA ASN A 187 7.26 8.95 -11.21
C ASN A 187 6.83 7.52 -11.55
N TYR A 188 5.64 7.36 -12.14
CA TYR A 188 5.08 6.06 -12.51
C TYR A 188 5.98 5.26 -13.47
N GLY A 189 6.71 5.92 -14.38
CA GLY A 189 7.65 5.25 -15.27
C GLY A 189 8.91 4.72 -14.57
N ARG A 190 9.34 5.35 -13.48
CA ARG A 190 10.42 4.78 -12.62
C ARG A 190 9.91 3.60 -11.83
N VAL A 191 8.71 3.71 -11.23
CA VAL A 191 8.08 2.61 -10.48
C VAL A 191 7.85 1.40 -11.37
N ALA A 192 7.32 1.59 -12.58
CA ALA A 192 7.05 0.49 -13.50
C ALA A 192 8.33 -0.30 -13.86
N ARG A 193 9.42 0.40 -14.18
CA ARG A 193 10.72 -0.23 -14.47
C ARG A 193 11.27 -1.01 -13.29
N TYR A 194 11.12 -0.51 -12.07
CA TYR A 194 11.56 -1.18 -10.85
C TYR A 194 10.90 -2.55 -10.63
N PHE A 195 9.63 -2.69 -11.01
CA PHE A 195 8.87 -3.94 -10.92
C PHE A 195 8.94 -4.80 -12.19
N GLY A 196 9.85 -4.48 -13.12
CA GLY A 196 9.99 -5.20 -14.39
C GLY A 196 8.83 -4.98 -15.37
N GLY A 197 7.99 -3.98 -15.10
CA GLY A 197 6.91 -3.55 -15.98
C GLY A 197 7.40 -2.65 -17.10
N THR A 198 6.53 -2.47 -18.10
CA THR A 198 6.73 -1.46 -19.16
C THR A 198 6.25 -0.09 -18.70
N ASP A 199 6.66 0.98 -19.39
CA ASP A 199 6.13 2.35 -19.19
C ASP A 199 4.65 2.45 -19.62
N LEU A 200 3.75 1.78 -18.89
CA LEU A 200 2.30 1.77 -19.09
C LEU A 200 1.69 3.14 -18.84
N VAL A 201 2.17 3.78 -17.77
CA VAL A 201 1.76 5.10 -17.30
C VAL A 201 3.00 5.96 -17.23
N LYS A 202 3.02 7.05 -17.99
CA LYS A 202 4.03 8.09 -17.89
C LYS A 202 3.43 9.32 -17.24
N GLY A 203 4.27 10.03 -16.48
CA GLY A 203 3.86 11.18 -15.69
C GLY A 203 4.19 10.97 -14.23
N LYS A 204 3.69 11.89 -13.40
CA LYS A 204 3.93 11.90 -11.96
C LYS A 204 2.61 11.95 -11.21
N SER A 205 2.58 11.35 -10.02
CA SER A 205 1.48 11.60 -9.10
C SER A 205 1.47 13.04 -8.61
N GLN A 206 0.30 13.59 -8.32
CA GLN A 206 0.19 14.89 -7.67
C GLN A 206 0.18 14.71 -6.15
N SER A 207 -0.63 13.77 -5.66
CA SER A 207 -0.74 13.44 -4.24
C SER A 207 -1.22 12.00 -4.07
N ILE A 208 -0.55 11.24 -3.22
CA ILE A 208 -1.00 9.94 -2.73
C ILE A 208 -0.98 10.00 -1.21
N LEU A 209 -2.11 9.69 -0.58
CA LEU A 209 -2.23 9.60 0.87
C LEU A 209 -2.69 8.21 1.24
N LEU A 210 -2.01 7.58 2.19
CA LEU A 210 -2.42 6.35 2.83
C LEU A 210 -2.43 6.58 4.34
N ALA A 211 -3.56 6.31 4.98
CA ALA A 211 -3.64 6.19 6.41
C ALA A 211 -4.32 4.85 6.71
N LEU A 212 -3.64 3.94 7.39
CA LEU A 212 -4.10 2.58 7.60
C LEU A 212 -3.79 2.15 9.03
N LYS A 213 -4.77 1.58 9.71
CA LYS A 213 -4.58 0.93 11.00
C LYS A 213 -5.21 -0.45 10.99
N GLY A 214 -4.50 -1.46 11.47
CA GLY A 214 -5.01 -2.83 11.55
C GLY A 214 -4.28 -3.65 12.61
N ARG A 215 -4.67 -4.93 12.71
CA ARG A 215 -4.11 -5.89 13.67
C ARG A 215 -4.05 -7.28 13.06
N GLY A 216 -2.99 -8.02 13.36
CA GLY A 216 -2.77 -9.35 12.81
C GLY A 216 -1.30 -9.72 12.79
N ASP A 217 -1.00 -11.02 12.83
CA ASP A 217 0.37 -11.54 12.85
C ASP A 217 1.03 -11.43 11.47
N THR A 218 0.21 -11.30 10.42
CA THR A 218 0.65 -11.11 9.03
C THR A 218 0.09 -9.84 8.43
N LEU A 219 0.73 -9.34 7.36
CA LEU A 219 0.21 -8.22 6.57
C LEU A 219 -1.20 -8.49 6.06
N HIS A 220 -1.49 -9.71 5.61
CA HIS A 220 -2.81 -10.08 5.13
C HIS A 220 -3.88 -9.97 6.23
N GLU A 221 -3.61 -10.50 7.42
CA GLU A 221 -4.53 -10.38 8.57
C GLU A 221 -4.73 -8.92 9.00
N VAL A 222 -3.66 -8.12 8.97
CA VAL A 222 -3.74 -6.67 9.22
C VAL A 222 -4.67 -6.00 8.21
N LEU A 223 -4.52 -6.31 6.92
CA LEU A 223 -5.31 -5.73 5.84
C LEU A 223 -6.77 -6.20 5.87
N GLU A 224 -7.03 -7.46 6.20
CA GLU A 224 -8.37 -8.02 6.42
C GLU A 224 -9.15 -7.29 7.51
N GLN A 225 -8.47 -6.71 8.50
CA GLN A 225 -9.09 -6.01 9.63
C GLN A 225 -8.80 -4.51 9.64
N ALA A 226 -8.25 -3.99 8.54
CA ALA A 226 -7.77 -2.63 8.49
C ALA A 226 -8.92 -1.61 8.47
N SER A 227 -8.67 -0.44 9.01
CA SER A 227 -9.52 0.74 8.86
C SER A 227 -8.66 1.95 8.56
N GLY A 228 -9.20 2.91 7.79
CA GLY A 228 -8.45 4.06 7.35
C GLY A 228 -8.93 4.63 6.03
N ARG A 229 -8.02 5.20 5.26
CA ARG A 229 -8.31 5.81 3.97
C ARG A 229 -7.12 5.77 3.02
N PHE A 230 -7.43 5.76 1.74
CA PHE A 230 -6.48 5.91 0.66
C PHE A 230 -6.99 7.01 -0.28
N GLU A 231 -6.13 7.95 -0.65
CA GLU A 231 -6.46 9.05 -1.54
C GLU A 231 -5.43 9.11 -2.66
N LEU A 232 -5.91 9.25 -3.89
CA LEU A 232 -5.09 9.32 -5.09
C LEU A 232 -5.51 10.54 -5.91
N VAL A 233 -4.54 11.36 -6.26
CA VAL A 233 -4.69 12.54 -7.11
C VAL A 233 -3.52 12.54 -8.08
N ASP A 234 -3.83 12.42 -9.36
CA ASP A 234 -2.86 12.42 -10.43
C ASP A 234 -3.27 13.40 -11.52
N GLY A 235 -2.27 13.83 -12.31
CA GLY A 235 -2.50 14.56 -13.55
C GLY A 235 -1.48 15.66 -13.81
N PRO A 236 -1.17 15.95 -15.10
CA PRO A 236 -1.50 15.16 -16.30
C PRO A 236 -0.65 13.88 -16.43
N LEU A 237 -1.23 12.82 -17.02
CA LEU A 237 -0.58 11.52 -17.26
C LEU A 237 -0.72 11.09 -18.73
N GLU A 238 0.13 10.17 -19.17
CA GLU A 238 0.06 9.51 -20.47
C GLU A 238 -0.04 7.99 -20.31
N LEU A 239 -1.10 7.40 -20.85
CA LEU A 239 -1.32 5.95 -20.85
C LEU A 239 -1.00 5.35 -22.21
N ALA A 240 -0.21 4.28 -22.26
CA ALA A 240 0.04 3.56 -23.50
C ALA A 240 -1.24 2.83 -23.99
N THR A 241 -1.78 3.22 -25.16
CA THR A 241 -3.08 2.73 -25.65
C THR A 241 -3.09 1.23 -25.93
N LYS A 242 -1.97 0.66 -26.39
CA LYS A 242 -1.85 -0.79 -26.67
C LYS A 242 -2.20 -1.70 -25.49
N TYR A 243 -2.18 -1.20 -24.25
CA TYR A 243 -2.52 -1.98 -23.05
C TYR A 243 -3.92 -1.67 -22.51
N ILE A 244 -4.46 -0.48 -22.80
CA ILE A 244 -5.90 -0.23 -22.67
C ILE A 244 -6.64 -1.21 -23.59
N ASP A 245 -6.14 -1.39 -24.82
CA ASP A 245 -6.67 -2.36 -25.78
C ASP A 245 -6.58 -3.83 -25.32
N LEU A 246 -5.72 -4.16 -24.34
CA LEU A 246 -5.57 -5.54 -23.80
C LEU A 246 -6.46 -5.79 -22.58
N TRP A 247 -6.53 -4.84 -21.64
CA TRP A 247 -7.56 -4.85 -20.58
C TRP A 247 -8.96 -4.86 -21.17
N ALA A 248 -9.08 -4.22 -22.31
CA ALA A 248 -10.31 -4.14 -23.04
C ALA A 248 -10.32 -5.08 -24.26
N ALA A 249 -9.37 -6.01 -24.45
CA ALA A 249 -9.44 -6.93 -25.59
C ALA A 249 -10.67 -7.86 -25.52
N ASP A 250 -11.08 -8.25 -24.31
CA ASP A 250 -12.36 -8.94 -24.08
C ASP A 250 -13.57 -7.98 -24.05
N LEU A 251 -13.34 -6.66 -23.92
CA LEU A 251 -14.35 -5.60 -24.08
C LEU A 251 -14.47 -5.08 -25.54
N ILE A 252 -13.48 -5.34 -26.40
CA ILE A 252 -13.19 -4.66 -27.68
C ILE A 252 -12.93 -5.70 -28.78
N THR A 253 -13.80 -6.69 -28.93
CA THR A 253 -13.87 -7.41 -30.21
C THR A 253 -14.84 -6.76 -31.19
N THR A 254 -15.64 -5.77 -30.76
CA THR A 254 -16.82 -5.36 -31.55
C THR A 254 -17.09 -3.85 -31.68
N ALA A 255 -16.49 -2.96 -30.87
CA ALA A 255 -17.00 -1.58 -30.74
C ALA A 255 -16.04 -0.42 -31.10
N LEU A 256 -14.75 -0.66 -31.34
CA LEU A 256 -13.81 0.42 -31.66
C LEU A 256 -13.67 0.67 -33.17
N THR A 257 -14.09 1.85 -33.60
CA THR A 257 -13.84 2.40 -34.93
C THR A 257 -12.36 2.80 -35.12
N THR A 258 -11.95 3.03 -36.36
CA THR A 258 -10.62 3.47 -36.79
C THR A 258 -10.11 4.73 -36.05
N ALA A 259 -10.99 5.51 -35.41
CA ALA A 259 -10.70 6.77 -34.74
C ALA A 259 -10.00 6.66 -33.38
N TRP A 260 -9.98 5.50 -32.72
CA TRP A 260 -9.16 5.30 -31.51
C TRP A 260 -7.82 4.63 -31.83
N LYS A 261 -7.77 3.84 -32.90
CA LYS A 261 -6.55 3.16 -33.38
C LYS A 261 -5.47 4.11 -33.92
N SER A 262 -5.77 5.40 -34.12
CA SER A 262 -4.83 6.36 -34.71
C SER A 262 -3.82 6.94 -33.72
N GLU A 263 -4.07 6.89 -32.41
CA GLU A 263 -3.16 7.43 -31.39
C GLU A 263 -2.51 6.33 -30.55
N SER A 264 -1.18 6.40 -30.40
CA SER A 264 -0.38 5.44 -29.65
C SER A 264 -0.39 5.67 -28.13
N VAL A 265 -1.04 6.76 -27.67
CA VAL A 265 -1.07 7.19 -26.27
C VAL A 265 -2.41 7.87 -25.96
N THR A 266 -3.00 7.58 -24.80
CA THR A 266 -4.15 8.30 -24.24
C THR A 266 -3.64 9.31 -23.23
N LYS A 267 -3.90 10.59 -23.48
CA LYS A 267 -3.55 11.68 -22.55
C LYS A 267 -4.65 11.87 -21.51
N LEU A 268 -4.30 11.67 -20.25
CA LEU A 268 -5.15 11.96 -19.11
C LEU A 268 -4.87 13.38 -18.63
N ASN A 269 -5.93 14.14 -18.42
CA ASN A 269 -5.88 15.43 -17.74
C ASN A 269 -5.67 15.21 -16.23
N CYS A 270 -6.40 14.25 -15.65
CA CYS A 270 -6.30 13.91 -14.23
C CYS A 270 -6.94 12.56 -13.88
N THR A 271 -6.61 12.06 -12.70
CA THR A 271 -7.28 10.94 -12.04
C THR A 271 -7.42 11.25 -10.56
N VAL A 272 -8.61 11.07 -10.00
CA VAL A 272 -8.91 11.29 -8.59
C VAL A 272 -9.65 10.08 -8.06
N GLY A 273 -9.29 9.65 -6.85
CA GLY A 273 -9.97 8.58 -6.13
C GLY A 273 -9.85 8.77 -4.63
N TYR A 274 -10.98 8.73 -3.93
CA TYR A 274 -11.03 8.71 -2.47
C TYR A 274 -11.62 7.40 -1.99
N PHE A 275 -10.91 6.70 -1.14
CA PHE A 275 -11.25 5.36 -0.71
C PHE A 275 -11.28 5.32 0.82
N ASP A 276 -12.42 4.94 1.37
CA ASP A 276 -12.60 4.70 2.80
C ASP A 276 -12.43 3.20 3.06
N ILE A 277 -11.68 2.85 4.11
CA ILE A 277 -11.36 1.47 4.47
C ILE A 277 -11.99 1.18 5.81
N GLU A 278 -12.85 0.17 5.86
CA GLU A 278 -13.57 -0.25 7.07
C GLU A 278 -13.55 -1.77 7.17
N GLU A 279 -12.97 -2.31 8.24
CA GLU A 279 -12.88 -3.75 8.49
C GLU A 279 -12.40 -4.55 7.25
N GLY A 280 -11.32 -4.07 6.63
CA GLY A 280 -10.72 -4.66 5.43
C GLY A 280 -11.50 -4.50 4.13
N VAL A 281 -12.62 -3.76 4.14
CA VAL A 281 -13.37 -3.41 2.94
C VAL A 281 -13.06 -1.98 2.53
N VAL A 282 -12.37 -1.84 1.40
CA VAL A 282 -12.13 -0.56 0.72
C VAL A 282 -13.37 -0.21 -0.09
N LYS A 283 -13.88 1.02 0.04
CA LYS A 283 -15.05 1.52 -0.70
C LYS A 283 -14.76 2.89 -1.27
N SER A 284 -15.25 3.17 -2.47
CA SER A 284 -15.19 4.50 -3.07
C SER A 284 -16.44 4.79 -3.88
N GLU A 285 -16.95 6.01 -3.72
CA GLU A 285 -17.98 6.59 -4.59
C GLU A 285 -17.44 7.75 -5.44
N ASP A 286 -16.15 8.07 -5.28
CA ASP A 286 -15.50 9.27 -5.79
C ASP A 286 -14.32 8.93 -6.72
N ILE A 287 -14.52 8.05 -7.70
CA ILE A 287 -13.51 7.76 -8.73
C ILE A 287 -13.80 8.60 -9.96
N LEU A 288 -12.83 9.40 -10.40
CA LEU A 288 -12.93 10.24 -11.59
C LEU A 288 -11.65 10.16 -12.40
N ILE A 289 -11.77 9.85 -13.69
CA ILE A 289 -10.66 9.84 -14.65
C ILE A 289 -11.04 10.75 -15.80
N ASP A 290 -10.27 11.80 -16.05
CA ASP A 290 -10.53 12.73 -17.13
C ASP A 290 -9.44 12.66 -18.19
N SER A 291 -9.85 12.59 -19.45
CA SER A 291 -8.97 12.64 -20.62
C SER A 291 -9.43 13.73 -21.59
N HIS A 292 -8.66 13.93 -22.66
CA HIS A 292 -9.06 14.85 -23.72
C HIS A 292 -10.37 14.44 -24.41
N ARG A 293 -10.66 13.14 -24.52
CA ARG A 293 -11.77 12.63 -25.35
C ARG A 293 -12.96 12.10 -24.56
N LEU A 294 -12.77 11.74 -23.29
CA LEU A 294 -13.82 11.20 -22.42
C LEU A 294 -13.52 11.47 -20.94
N THR A 295 -14.57 11.49 -20.12
CA THR A 295 -14.49 11.47 -18.65
C THR A 295 -15.11 10.17 -18.15
N VAL A 296 -14.46 9.46 -17.24
CA VAL A 296 -14.98 8.24 -16.60
C VAL A 296 -15.28 8.56 -15.15
N ALA A 297 -16.51 8.30 -14.73
CA ALA A 297 -16.89 8.31 -13.32
C ALA A 297 -17.01 6.87 -12.83
N GLY A 298 -16.62 6.59 -11.60
CA GLY A 298 -16.62 5.24 -11.07
C GLY A 298 -16.91 5.17 -9.59
N ILE A 299 -17.41 4.00 -9.20
CA ILE A 299 -17.59 3.60 -7.81
C ILE A 299 -17.07 2.18 -7.67
N GLY A 300 -16.62 1.78 -6.49
CA GLY A 300 -16.08 0.45 -6.33
C GLY A 300 -15.89 0.01 -4.89
N LYS A 301 -15.71 -1.29 -4.76
CA LYS A 301 -15.37 -1.97 -3.50
C LYS A 301 -14.23 -2.95 -3.75
N LEU A 302 -13.37 -3.13 -2.76
CA LEU A 302 -12.35 -4.16 -2.72
C LEU A 302 -12.35 -4.76 -1.31
N ASN A 303 -12.56 -6.06 -1.21
CA ASN A 303 -12.41 -6.82 0.02
C ASN A 303 -10.97 -7.33 0.11
N LEU A 304 -10.22 -6.91 1.12
CA LEU A 304 -8.81 -7.26 1.29
C LEU A 304 -8.62 -8.68 1.86
N ALA A 305 -9.66 -9.26 2.46
CA ALA A 305 -9.61 -10.61 3.03
C ALA A 305 -9.57 -11.70 1.95
N ASP A 306 -10.39 -11.56 0.91
CA ASP A 306 -10.45 -12.48 -0.22
C ASP A 306 -9.87 -11.91 -1.53
N GLU A 307 -9.37 -10.67 -1.47
CA GLU A 307 -8.84 -9.90 -2.59
C GLU A 307 -9.84 -9.78 -3.76
N THR A 308 -11.14 -9.71 -3.46
CA THR A 308 -12.17 -9.54 -4.49
C THR A 308 -12.55 -8.09 -4.68
N LEU A 309 -12.62 -7.66 -5.93
CA LEU A 309 -13.06 -6.32 -6.30
C LEU A 309 -14.42 -6.36 -7.00
N ASP A 310 -15.13 -5.25 -6.91
CA ASP A 310 -16.34 -4.95 -7.67
C ASP A 310 -16.37 -3.45 -7.96
N VAL A 311 -16.07 -3.09 -9.19
CA VAL A 311 -15.90 -1.70 -9.63
C VAL A 311 -16.80 -1.45 -10.84
N LEU A 312 -17.55 -0.36 -10.79
CA LEU A 312 -18.40 0.11 -11.88
C LEU A 312 -17.81 1.40 -12.44
N LEU A 313 -17.49 1.40 -13.74
CA LEU A 313 -16.92 2.55 -14.45
C LEU A 313 -17.88 2.97 -15.56
N THR A 314 -18.23 4.25 -15.60
CA THR A 314 -19.15 4.82 -16.59
C THR A 314 -18.45 5.90 -17.41
N PRO A 315 -18.03 5.58 -18.65
CA PRO A 315 -17.45 6.55 -19.55
C PRO A 315 -18.49 7.53 -20.10
N ARG A 316 -18.09 8.80 -20.22
CA ARG A 316 -18.83 9.89 -20.85
C ARG A 316 -17.94 10.54 -21.92
N PRO A 317 -18.16 10.19 -23.20
CA PRO A 317 -17.47 10.83 -24.30
C PRO A 317 -17.68 12.34 -24.34
N LYS A 318 -16.60 13.10 -24.54
CA LYS A 318 -16.62 14.53 -24.90
C LYS A 318 -16.70 14.73 -26.42
N ASP A 319 -16.28 13.71 -27.15
CA ASP A 319 -16.28 13.63 -28.61
C ASP A 319 -17.44 12.73 -29.09
N PRO A 320 -18.35 13.23 -29.94
CA PRO A 320 -19.46 12.44 -30.51
C PRO A 320 -19.03 11.15 -31.23
N SER A 321 -17.82 11.11 -31.80
CA SER A 321 -17.32 9.91 -32.49
C SER A 321 -17.12 8.71 -31.56
N LEU A 322 -17.11 8.94 -30.24
CA LEU A 322 -16.91 7.94 -29.21
C LEU A 322 -18.21 7.52 -28.50
N PHE A 323 -19.39 7.89 -29.00
CA PHE A 323 -20.67 7.51 -28.37
C PHE A 323 -20.88 6.00 -28.20
N SER A 324 -20.28 5.17 -29.07
CA SER A 324 -20.30 3.70 -28.93
C SER A 324 -19.60 3.19 -27.66
N LEU A 325 -18.96 4.07 -26.89
CA LEU A 325 -18.17 3.76 -25.71
C LEU A 325 -18.81 4.31 -24.43
N ALA A 326 -19.98 4.95 -24.54
CA ALA A 326 -20.77 5.42 -23.41
C ALA A 326 -21.46 4.28 -22.65
N HIS A 327 -20.89 3.08 -22.67
CA HIS A 327 -21.38 1.90 -21.99
C HIS A 327 -20.65 1.71 -20.68
N THR A 328 -21.42 1.57 -19.59
CA THR A 328 -20.88 1.22 -18.28
C THR A 328 -20.21 -0.14 -18.32
N VAL A 329 -19.03 -0.21 -17.72
CA VAL A 329 -18.24 -1.42 -17.55
C VAL A 329 -18.24 -1.78 -16.06
N ARG A 330 -18.42 -3.06 -15.77
CA ARG A 330 -18.23 -3.62 -14.43
C ARG A 330 -17.03 -4.55 -14.43
N ILE A 331 -16.16 -4.37 -13.45
CA ILE A 331 -14.98 -5.20 -13.20
C ILE A 331 -15.25 -5.92 -11.89
N THR A 332 -15.21 -7.25 -11.86
CA THR A 332 -15.54 -8.03 -10.67
C THR A 332 -14.67 -9.27 -10.51
N GLY A 333 -14.56 -9.80 -9.29
CA GLY A 333 -13.85 -11.04 -9.01
C GLY A 333 -12.47 -10.81 -8.38
N PRO A 334 -11.59 -11.82 -8.37
CA PRO A 334 -10.29 -11.74 -7.72
C PRO A 334 -9.38 -10.68 -8.36
N LEU A 335 -8.65 -9.92 -7.55
CA LEU A 335 -7.70 -8.89 -8.00
C LEU A 335 -6.62 -9.42 -8.95
N SER A 336 -6.23 -10.67 -8.75
CA SER A 336 -5.25 -11.37 -9.58
C SER A 336 -5.78 -11.81 -10.95
N ASN A 337 -7.10 -11.87 -11.13
CA ASN A 337 -7.74 -12.21 -12.41
C ASN A 337 -9.20 -11.73 -12.45
N PRO A 338 -9.42 -10.42 -12.61
CA PRO A 338 -10.77 -9.85 -12.64
C PRO A 338 -11.51 -10.24 -13.94
N ASP A 339 -12.82 -10.47 -13.82
CA ASP A 339 -13.76 -10.53 -14.95
C ASP A 339 -14.23 -9.12 -15.31
N VAL A 340 -14.34 -8.84 -16.60
CA VAL A 340 -14.75 -7.53 -17.10
C VAL A 340 -15.97 -7.70 -18.02
N THR A 341 -17.04 -6.99 -17.71
CA THR A 341 -18.30 -7.07 -18.49
C THR A 341 -18.90 -5.71 -18.76
N SER A 342 -19.49 -5.55 -19.94
CA SER A 342 -20.30 -4.38 -20.34
C SER A 342 -21.78 -4.74 -20.57
N ASP A 343 -22.15 -6.00 -20.28
CA ASP A 343 -23.50 -6.52 -20.46
C ASP A 343 -24.44 -5.97 -19.37
N LYS A 344 -25.40 -5.13 -19.80
CA LYS A 344 -26.38 -4.50 -18.92
C LYS A 344 -27.25 -5.49 -18.15
N LEU A 345 -27.56 -6.65 -18.74
CA LEU A 345 -28.37 -7.69 -18.09
C LEU A 345 -27.55 -8.38 -17.00
N ARG A 346 -26.30 -8.77 -17.29
CA ARG A 346 -25.37 -9.31 -16.28
C ARG A 346 -25.09 -8.32 -15.15
N ILE A 347 -25.02 -7.02 -15.46
CA ILE A 347 -24.86 -5.95 -14.46
C ILE A 347 -26.11 -5.84 -13.56
N ALA A 348 -27.32 -5.98 -14.11
CA ALA A 348 -28.58 -5.90 -13.37
C ALA A 348 -28.89 -7.17 -12.54
N GLU A 349 -28.60 -8.36 -13.05
CA GLU A 349 -28.91 -9.64 -12.42
C GLU A 349 -27.99 -9.98 -11.23
N SER A 350 -26.77 -9.43 -11.22
CA SER A 350 -25.74 -9.76 -10.23
C SER A 350 -25.94 -9.13 -8.84
N GLY A 351 -27.10 -8.50 -8.58
CA GLY A 351 -27.59 -8.24 -7.22
C GLY A 351 -26.62 -7.51 -6.29
N GLY A 352 -25.71 -6.67 -6.81
CA GLY A 352 -24.82 -5.86 -5.98
C GLY A 352 -25.64 -4.84 -5.19
N TRP A 353 -25.64 -4.94 -3.86
CA TRP A 353 -26.57 -4.32 -2.89
C TRP A 353 -26.65 -2.77 -2.87
N GLY A 354 -26.25 -2.06 -3.93
CA GLY A 354 -26.36 -0.60 -4.04
C GLY A 354 -26.45 0.00 -5.45
N LEU A 355 -26.45 -0.80 -6.53
CA LEU A 355 -26.26 -0.27 -7.90
C LEU A 355 -27.55 -0.04 -8.71
N LEU A 356 -28.74 -0.35 -8.17
CA LEU A 356 -30.00 -0.29 -8.92
C LEU A 356 -30.37 1.12 -9.41
N GLY A 357 -29.81 2.18 -8.81
CA GLY A 357 -29.96 3.55 -9.30
C GLY A 357 -29.14 3.87 -10.55
N LEU A 358 -28.01 3.18 -10.79
CA LEU A 358 -27.07 3.50 -11.86
C LEU A 358 -27.31 2.72 -13.16
N VAL A 359 -28.28 1.82 -13.21
CA VAL A 359 -28.55 0.99 -14.40
C VAL A 359 -29.51 1.65 -15.40
N THR A 360 -30.15 2.76 -15.02
CA THR A 360 -31.10 3.48 -15.89
C THR A 360 -30.52 4.82 -16.35
N PRO A 361 -30.69 5.22 -17.64
CA PRO A 361 -30.22 6.51 -18.15
C PRO A 361 -30.67 7.74 -17.36
N MET A 362 -31.77 7.62 -16.59
CA MET A 362 -32.28 8.70 -15.72
C MET A 362 -31.59 8.76 -14.36
N GLY A 363 -31.20 7.63 -13.76
CA GLY A 363 -30.38 7.66 -12.54
C GLY A 363 -28.97 8.23 -12.77
N TRP A 364 -28.54 8.29 -14.04
CA TRP A 364 -27.29 8.91 -14.48
C TRP A 364 -27.29 10.45 -14.39
N VAL A 365 -28.48 11.07 -14.29
CA VAL A 365 -28.62 12.52 -14.04
C VAL A 365 -28.48 12.83 -12.55
N ILE A 366 -28.70 11.85 -11.67
CA ILE A 366 -28.76 12.02 -10.22
C ILE A 366 -27.44 11.62 -9.55
N ALA A 367 -26.79 10.53 -9.99
CA ALA A 367 -25.59 10.04 -9.33
C ALA A 367 -24.32 10.85 -9.68
N ILE A 368 -24.19 11.31 -10.93
CA ILE A 368 -22.96 11.96 -11.40
C ILE A 368 -22.75 13.37 -10.83
N PRO A 369 -23.78 14.23 -10.66
CA PRO A 369 -23.61 15.48 -9.93
C PRO A 369 -23.22 15.28 -8.46
N GLN A 370 -23.45 14.08 -7.89
CA GLN A 370 -23.09 13.77 -6.51
C GLN A 370 -21.67 13.22 -6.34
N ILE A 371 -21.05 12.72 -7.42
CA ILE A 371 -19.62 12.39 -7.46
C ILE A 371 -18.86 13.71 -7.39
N ALA A 372 -18.56 14.12 -6.17
CA ALA A 372 -17.82 15.32 -5.80
C ALA A 372 -18.44 16.70 -6.16
N GLY A 373 -19.75 16.80 -6.40
CA GLY A 373 -20.42 18.10 -6.65
C GLY A 373 -20.09 18.74 -8.00
N THR A 374 -19.47 17.99 -8.91
CA THR A 374 -18.96 18.52 -10.18
C THR A 374 -19.91 18.20 -11.34
N THR A 375 -20.06 19.15 -12.27
CA THR A 375 -20.76 18.90 -13.53
C THR A 375 -19.82 18.15 -14.49
N VAL A 376 -19.86 16.82 -14.42
CA VAL A 376 -19.10 15.96 -15.33
C VAL A 376 -19.56 16.20 -16.77
N GLY A 377 -18.63 16.51 -17.67
CA GLY A 377 -18.91 16.87 -19.07
C GLY A 377 -18.68 18.34 -19.43
N THR A 378 -18.04 19.14 -18.59
CA THR A 378 -17.63 20.49 -18.98
C THR A 378 -16.51 20.41 -20.03
N MET A 379 -16.81 20.88 -21.23
CA MET A 379 -15.91 20.84 -22.39
C MET A 379 -14.60 21.64 -22.22
N ASN A 380 -14.36 22.35 -21.10
CA ASN A 380 -13.20 23.25 -20.93
C ASN A 380 -12.69 23.48 -19.48
N GLN A 381 -13.13 22.74 -18.46
CA GLN A 381 -12.61 22.87 -17.08
C GLN A 381 -12.12 21.51 -16.56
N ASN A 382 -11.02 21.50 -15.81
CA ASN A 382 -10.46 20.27 -15.21
C ASN A 382 -11.34 19.89 -13.99
N PRO A 383 -12.23 18.89 -14.11
CA PRO A 383 -13.23 18.59 -13.07
C PRO A 383 -12.59 18.04 -11.78
N CYS A 384 -11.35 17.54 -11.86
CA CYS A 384 -10.61 17.07 -10.69
C CYS A 384 -10.25 18.19 -9.71
N VAL A 385 -10.09 19.44 -10.20
CA VAL A 385 -9.77 20.60 -9.35
C VAL A 385 -10.91 20.93 -8.38
N GLU A 386 -12.15 20.67 -8.77
CA GLU A 386 -13.33 20.90 -7.94
C GLU A 386 -13.55 19.74 -6.95
N ALA A 387 -13.32 18.49 -7.41
CA ALA A 387 -13.37 17.31 -6.55
C ALA A 387 -12.36 17.36 -5.38
N LEU A 388 -11.19 17.98 -5.60
CA LEU A 388 -10.14 18.14 -4.60
C LEU A 388 -10.49 19.08 -3.44
N LYS A 389 -11.32 20.11 -3.68
CA LYS A 389 -11.63 21.15 -2.69
C LYS A 389 -12.57 20.66 -1.58
N GLY A 390 -13.47 19.72 -1.88
CA GLY A 390 -14.47 19.23 -0.92
C GLY A 390 -13.90 18.33 0.19
N ARG A 391 -12.93 17.46 -0.13
CA ARG A 391 -12.36 16.48 0.82
C ARG A 391 -11.26 17.07 1.72
N GLN A 392 -10.49 18.06 1.26
CA GLN A 392 -9.42 18.70 2.05
C GLN A 392 -9.90 19.29 3.38
N GLN A 393 -11.12 19.85 3.42
CA GLN A 393 -11.69 20.45 4.64
C GLN A 393 -12.05 19.39 5.70
N THR A 394 -12.38 18.17 5.27
CA THR A 394 -12.72 17.05 6.17
C THR A 394 -11.48 16.37 6.74
N ALA A 395 -10.39 16.32 5.96
CA ALA A 395 -9.11 15.73 6.36
C ALA A 395 -8.42 16.50 7.50
N GLN A 396 -8.48 17.84 7.46
CA GLN A 396 -7.86 18.70 8.48
C GLN A 396 -8.53 18.55 9.86
N ALA A 397 -9.84 18.31 9.91
CA ALA A 397 -10.59 18.12 11.15
C ALA A 397 -10.29 16.78 11.86
N LEU A 398 -9.91 15.74 11.11
CA LEU A 398 -9.55 14.42 11.67
C LEU A 398 -8.12 14.36 12.22
N ASP A 399 -7.21 15.17 11.66
CA ASP A 399 -5.81 15.21 12.08
C ASP A 399 -5.62 15.87 13.47
N GLU A 400 -6.44 16.89 13.77
CA GLU A 400 -6.51 17.48 15.12
C GLU A 400 -6.94 16.47 16.20
N ILE A 401 -7.80 15.51 15.86
CA ILE A 401 -8.28 14.46 16.79
C ILE A 401 -7.18 13.42 17.06
N LYS A 402 -6.37 13.07 16.05
CA LYS A 402 -5.25 12.14 16.17
C LYS A 402 -4.08 12.71 16.99
N GLY A 403 -3.89 14.02 17.02
CA GLY A 403 -2.84 14.70 17.80
C GLY A 403 -2.80 14.30 19.29
N GLY A 404 -3.93 13.88 19.88
CA GLY A 404 -4.01 13.41 21.26
C GLY A 404 -3.26 12.10 21.55
N LEU A 405 -3.14 11.20 20.57
CA LEU A 405 -2.38 9.95 20.70
C LEU A 405 -0.87 10.21 20.59
N TRP A 406 -0.47 11.06 19.65
CA TRP A 406 0.93 11.46 19.41
C TRP A 406 1.55 12.23 20.59
N GLY A 407 0.73 13.00 21.33
CA GLY A 407 1.14 13.65 22.58
C GLY A 407 1.56 12.69 23.71
N LYS A 408 1.23 11.39 23.62
CA LYS A 408 1.73 10.36 24.56
C LYS A 408 3.09 9.81 24.10
N ILE A 409 3.26 9.56 22.81
CA ILE A 409 4.49 9.04 22.21
C ILE A 409 5.63 10.07 22.36
N LYS A 410 5.38 11.37 22.07
CA LYS A 410 6.38 12.45 22.19
C LYS A 410 6.97 12.58 23.61
N ARG A 411 6.20 12.19 24.63
CA ARG A 411 6.60 12.20 26.05
C ARG A 411 7.62 11.11 26.39
N VAL A 412 7.57 9.97 25.68
CA VAL A 412 8.59 8.91 25.77
C VAL A 412 9.90 9.42 25.17
N PHE A 413 9.83 10.09 24.00
CA PHE A 413 10.99 10.67 23.32
C PHE A 413 11.68 11.80 24.11
N SER A 414 10.92 12.71 24.75
CA SER A 414 11.50 13.79 25.54
C SER A 414 12.23 13.33 26.81
N ASN A 415 11.85 12.17 27.34
CA ASN A 415 12.42 11.64 28.59
C ASN A 415 13.70 10.82 28.38
N LEU A 416 14.03 10.43 27.15
CA LEU A 416 15.23 9.67 26.81
C LEU A 416 16.36 10.53 26.20
N GLY A 417 16.06 11.77 25.79
CA GLY A 417 17.02 12.75 25.24
C GLY A 417 17.79 13.58 26.27
N GLY A 418 18.11 13.03 27.44
CA GLY A 418 18.74 13.75 28.54
C GLY A 418 20.21 13.44 28.77
N SER A 419 21.11 13.81 27.84
CA SER A 419 22.44 14.38 28.15
C SER A 419 23.26 14.63 26.87
N SER A 420 23.09 15.79 26.24
CA SER A 420 24.17 16.41 25.49
C SER A 420 24.14 17.90 25.82
N GLY A 421 25.16 18.34 26.56
CA GLY A 421 25.24 19.70 27.10
C GLY A 421 25.13 20.76 26.01
N SER A 422 24.21 21.70 26.21
CA SER A 422 24.24 23.00 25.55
C SER A 422 25.48 23.76 26.01
N PRO A 423 26.27 24.39 25.12
CA PRO A 423 27.21 25.40 25.55
C PRO A 423 26.41 26.57 26.12
N SER A 424 26.77 26.98 27.32
CA SER A 424 26.28 28.19 27.96
C SER A 424 26.64 29.41 27.13
N ASN A 425 25.64 30.18 26.70
CA ASN A 425 25.85 31.58 26.35
C ASN A 425 26.20 32.35 27.62
N ALA A 426 27.49 32.62 27.80
CA ALA A 426 27.96 33.63 28.74
C ALA A 426 27.73 35.01 28.13
N LYS A 427 27.07 35.87 28.90
CA LYS A 427 26.96 37.31 28.68
C LYS A 427 28.35 37.94 28.71
N GLU A 428 28.62 38.82 27.74
CA GLU A 428 28.98 40.23 27.97
C GLU A 428 28.63 41.05 26.73
#